data_AF-M5RPK6-F1
#
_entry.id   AF-M5RPK6-F1
#
_cell.length_a   1.000
_cell.length_b   1.000
_cell.length_c   1.000
_cell.angle_alpha   90.00
_cell.angle_beta   90.00
_cell.angle_gamma   90.00
#
_symmetry.space_group_name_H-M   'P 1'
#
loop_
_entity.id
_entity.type
_entity.pdbx_description
1 polymer ?
#
loop_
_entity_poly.entity_id
_entity_poly.type
_entity_poly.pdbx_seq_one_letter_code
_entity_poly.pdbx_strand_id
1 'polypeptide(L)'
;MMDWQPRVELHDPFVDFQNVRPLFVPSEDQRNWVMAANRIEYFQPESFAISKQPSEFRIVCLGGSTVQGRPYSIETSFTTWLQLSLQAADPATQWEVINCGGVSYASYRLVPILEEMLQHEPDLIVLATGHNEFLEDRSYAGIKQVPDSIAGAYQRMTRLRVTQWVQQLVASSRRDSSNQEKTSDSEAQNILATEVDALLDYQGGLAAYHRDANWSQAVVTHFRHNLHRMIQMADAAAVPIVLVDLPVNLRDCPPFKSQDTGGISDADQRRCQQLIAEARDMFTRDRQQAIKKLELAVAINPQHAGLHYQLGLLLLDNKQFERAKKHLQIANDEDICPLRIVTANRNVLRQAAQDRDVPIVAARQRFESLSLGGIPGDNVLLDHVHPTIPGHQAIASEIMEMLISMQIVSPRDNWQTTREQSFARHWETLTPVYFERGKQRLEGLQMWTEGRSKKIRNASTNAVDTSSAGR
;
A
#
# COMPACT_ATOMS: atom_id res chain seq x y z
N MET A 1 -28.81 -29.13 13.30
CA MET A 1 -28.49 -28.94 11.88
C MET A 1 -27.20 -28.13 11.84
N MET A 2 -26.09 -28.76 11.46
CA MET A 2 -24.81 -28.05 11.26
C MET A 2 -24.91 -27.29 9.95
N ASP A 3 -24.97 -25.96 10.01
CA ASP A 3 -24.81 -25.10 8.84
C ASP A 3 -23.38 -25.23 8.34
N TRP A 4 -23.19 -26.09 7.34
CA TRP A 4 -21.96 -26.16 6.58
C TRP A 4 -21.95 -25.01 5.58
N GLN A 5 -21.53 -23.83 6.02
CA GLN A 5 -21.09 -22.81 5.08
C GLN A 5 -19.72 -23.24 4.54
N PRO A 6 -19.56 -23.46 3.22
CA PRO A 6 -18.28 -23.82 2.66
C PRO A 6 -17.28 -22.70 2.97
N ARG A 7 -16.15 -23.04 3.59
CA ARG A 7 -15.00 -22.14 3.70
C ARG A 7 -14.73 -21.58 2.31
N VAL A 8 -14.72 -20.26 2.22
CA VAL A 8 -14.39 -19.54 1.01
C VAL A 8 -12.88 -19.70 0.80
N GLU A 9 -12.45 -20.87 0.30
CA GLU A 9 -11.09 -21.08 -0.22
C GLU A 9 -10.94 -20.25 -1.50
N LEU A 10 -10.67 -18.96 -1.32
CA LEU A 10 -10.22 -18.08 -2.39
C LEU A 10 -8.72 -18.26 -2.51
N HIS A 11 -8.29 -19.37 -3.13
CA HIS A 11 -6.92 -19.53 -3.58
C HIS A 11 -6.48 -18.28 -4.35
N ASP A 12 -5.34 -17.68 -3.97
CA ASP A 12 -4.76 -16.55 -4.71
C ASP A 12 -4.11 -17.11 -6.00
N PRO A 13 -4.62 -16.80 -7.21
CA PRO A 13 -4.07 -17.34 -8.44
C PRO A 13 -2.76 -16.66 -8.87
N PHE A 14 -2.31 -15.63 -8.15
CA PHE A 14 -1.14 -14.83 -8.48
C PHE A 14 0.09 -15.21 -7.67
N VAL A 15 -0.06 -15.40 -6.35
CA VAL A 15 1.06 -15.70 -5.45
C VAL A 15 0.69 -16.74 -4.41
N ASP A 16 1.69 -17.49 -3.94
CA ASP A 16 1.65 -18.30 -2.73
C ASP A 16 2.79 -17.88 -1.79
N PHE A 17 2.79 -18.35 -0.54
CA PHE A 17 3.84 -18.04 0.44
C PHE A 17 4.55 -19.31 0.89
N GLN A 18 5.88 -19.22 1.08
CA GLN A 18 6.68 -20.33 1.63
C GLN A 18 6.10 -20.86 2.95
N ASN A 19 5.67 -19.94 3.81
CA ASN A 19 4.88 -20.21 5.00
C ASN A 19 4.07 -18.96 5.35
N VAL A 20 2.83 -19.13 5.80
CA VAL A 20 2.06 -18.10 6.50
C VAL A 20 2.29 -18.28 8.00
N ARG A 21 2.81 -17.24 8.65
CA ARG A 21 3.01 -17.23 10.11
C ARG A 21 1.92 -16.37 10.76
N PRO A 22 1.44 -16.75 11.96
CA PRO A 22 0.49 -15.93 12.69
C PRO A 22 1.10 -14.56 13.00
N LEU A 23 0.26 -13.54 13.04
CA LEU A 23 0.59 -12.20 13.50
C LEU A 23 0.56 -12.16 15.04
N PHE A 24 -0.42 -12.82 15.65
CA PHE A 24 -0.59 -12.88 17.09
C PHE A 24 -0.47 -14.31 17.64
N VAL A 25 0.09 -14.43 18.83
CA VAL A 25 0.17 -15.67 19.60
C VAL A 25 -0.36 -15.44 21.02
N PRO A 26 -0.83 -16.48 21.73
CA PRO A 26 -1.24 -16.31 23.12
C PRO A 26 -0.06 -15.89 24.00
N SER A 27 -0.29 -14.97 24.94
CA SER A 27 0.64 -14.66 26.03
C SER A 27 0.88 -15.88 26.92
N GLU A 28 1.97 -15.86 27.71
CA GLU A 28 2.31 -16.96 28.63
C GLU A 28 1.18 -17.28 29.63
N ASP A 29 0.45 -16.26 30.09
CA ASP A 29 -0.69 -16.39 30.99
C ASP A 29 -2.01 -16.71 30.26
N GLN A 30 -1.99 -16.81 28.92
CA GLN A 30 -3.12 -17.08 28.03
C GLN A 30 -4.30 -16.12 28.24
N ARG A 31 -4.02 -14.87 28.62
CA ARG A 31 -5.05 -13.82 28.76
C ARG A 31 -5.16 -12.94 27.54
N ASN A 32 -4.06 -12.72 26.84
CA ASN A 32 -3.97 -11.80 25.73
C ASN A 32 -3.40 -12.47 24.48
N TRP A 33 -3.87 -12.04 23.32
CA TRP A 33 -3.13 -12.15 22.08
C TRP A 33 -2.00 -11.11 22.11
N VAL A 34 -0.78 -11.52 21.77
CA VAL A 34 0.38 -10.64 21.71
C VAL A 34 1.06 -10.78 20.36
N MET A 35 1.59 -9.68 19.84
CA MET A 35 2.35 -9.67 18.59
C MET A 35 3.45 -10.72 18.65
N ALA A 36 3.47 -11.62 17.68
CA ALA A 36 4.43 -12.72 17.64
C ALA A 36 5.86 -12.17 17.52
N ALA A 37 6.79 -12.69 18.32
CA ALA A 37 8.16 -12.17 18.42
C ALA A 37 8.88 -12.12 17.06
N ASN A 38 8.59 -13.08 16.16
CA ASN A 38 9.15 -13.14 14.81
C ASN A 38 8.52 -12.15 13.82
N ARG A 39 7.59 -11.29 14.26
CA ARG A 39 6.93 -10.26 13.45
C ARG A 39 7.35 -8.83 13.85
N ILE A 40 8.02 -8.67 14.98
CA ILE A 40 8.44 -7.37 15.56
C ILE A 40 9.40 -6.57 14.66
N GLU A 41 10.04 -7.22 13.68
CA GLU A 41 10.85 -6.51 12.68
C GLU A 41 9.99 -5.60 11.77
N TYR A 42 8.76 -6.02 11.45
CA TYR A 42 7.88 -5.33 10.50
C TYR A 42 6.65 -4.71 11.16
N PHE A 43 6.26 -5.19 12.33
CA PHE A 43 5.11 -4.73 13.11
C PHE A 43 5.58 -4.12 14.44
N GLN A 44 4.71 -3.37 15.10
CA GLN A 44 4.99 -2.87 16.45
C GLN A 44 4.37 -3.81 17.49
N PRO A 45 4.90 -3.84 18.73
CA PRO A 45 4.26 -4.57 19.82
C PRO A 45 2.81 -4.14 19.98
N GLU A 46 1.89 -5.11 19.93
CA GLU A 46 0.45 -4.93 20.06
C GLU A 46 -0.12 -6.10 20.86
N SER A 47 -1.17 -5.86 21.63
CA SER A 47 -1.84 -6.91 22.40
C SER A 47 -3.28 -6.58 22.72
N PHE A 48 -4.14 -7.59 22.73
CA PHE A 48 -5.56 -7.46 23.06
C PHE A 48 -6.08 -8.72 23.75
N ALA A 49 -7.21 -8.63 24.45
CA ALA A 49 -7.74 -9.74 25.24
C ALA A 49 -8.13 -10.95 24.37
N ILE A 50 -7.83 -12.18 24.81
CA ILE A 50 -8.30 -13.40 24.10
C ILE A 50 -9.82 -13.52 24.16
N SER A 51 -10.39 -13.32 25.36
CA SER A 51 -11.83 -13.40 25.59
C SER A 51 -12.46 -12.01 25.50
N LYS A 52 -13.24 -11.79 24.45
CA LYS A 52 -13.96 -10.54 24.22
C LYS A 52 -15.04 -10.33 25.28
N GLN A 53 -15.06 -9.16 25.91
CA GLN A 53 -16.11 -8.83 26.86
C GLN A 53 -17.40 -8.39 26.14
N PRO A 54 -18.60 -8.58 26.71
CA PRO A 54 -19.85 -8.19 26.05
C PRO A 54 -19.98 -6.69 25.72
N SER A 55 -19.29 -5.82 26.48
CA SER A 55 -19.25 -4.37 26.26
C SER A 55 -18.10 -3.92 25.35
N GLU A 56 -17.33 -4.86 24.80
CA GLU A 56 -16.14 -4.59 24.01
C GLU A 56 -16.46 -4.47 22.52
N PHE A 57 -15.88 -3.44 21.88
CA PHE A 57 -15.98 -3.23 20.44
C PHE A 57 -14.57 -3.21 19.82
N ARG A 58 -14.26 -4.23 19.02
CA ARG A 58 -12.96 -4.46 18.38
C ARG A 58 -12.92 -3.91 16.97
N ILE A 59 -12.08 -2.90 16.77
CA ILE A 59 -11.76 -2.35 15.45
C ILE A 59 -10.37 -2.84 15.05
N VAL A 60 -10.28 -3.58 13.95
CA VAL A 60 -8.99 -4.03 13.40
C VAL A 60 -8.57 -3.12 12.26
N CYS A 61 -7.44 -2.44 12.41
CA CYS A 61 -6.88 -1.58 11.37
C CYS A 61 -5.78 -2.33 10.59
N LEU A 62 -6.02 -2.60 9.31
CA LEU A 62 -5.11 -3.31 8.40
C LEU A 62 -4.44 -2.36 7.42
N GLY A 63 -3.14 -2.51 7.20
CA GLY A 63 -2.45 -1.76 6.18
C GLY A 63 -0.93 -1.84 6.23
N GLY A 64 -0.31 -0.91 5.50
CA GLY A 64 1.15 -0.77 5.48
C GLY A 64 1.69 0.00 6.70
N SER A 65 2.88 0.56 6.51
CA SER A 65 3.59 1.39 7.50
C SER A 65 2.82 2.64 7.95
N THR A 66 1.89 3.15 7.13
CA THR A 66 0.97 4.22 7.53
C THR A 66 0.04 3.77 8.68
N VAL A 67 -0.44 2.53 8.66
CA VAL A 67 -1.24 2.00 9.78
C VAL A 67 -0.36 1.79 11.00
N GLN A 68 0.84 1.23 10.80
CA GLN A 68 1.82 0.99 11.86
C GLN A 68 2.16 2.24 12.69
N GLY A 69 2.07 3.44 12.09
CA GLY A 69 2.48 4.71 12.71
C GLY A 69 3.91 5.12 12.37
N ARG A 70 4.48 4.59 11.28
CA ARG A 70 5.83 4.96 10.83
C ARG A 70 5.88 6.45 10.44
N PRO A 71 6.96 7.19 10.72
CA PRO A 71 8.27 6.79 11.26
C PRO A 71 8.32 6.55 12.76
N TYR A 72 7.28 6.89 13.50
CA TYR A 72 7.23 6.70 14.94
C TYR A 72 6.82 5.26 15.29
N SER A 73 5.68 5.09 15.95
CA SER A 73 5.14 3.80 16.42
C SER A 73 3.63 4.00 16.70
N ILE A 74 2.96 2.94 17.17
CA ILE A 74 1.51 2.89 17.40
C ILE A 74 1.01 4.12 18.17
N GLU A 75 1.76 4.59 19.17
CA GLU A 75 1.36 5.67 20.08
C GLU A 75 1.05 6.99 19.39
N THR A 76 1.55 7.23 18.16
CA THR A 76 1.18 8.42 17.38
C THR A 76 0.52 8.08 16.05
N SER A 77 0.19 6.81 15.84
CA SER A 77 -0.59 6.33 14.71
C SER A 77 -2.07 6.73 14.83
N PHE A 78 -2.80 6.68 13.72
CA PHE A 78 -4.23 7.01 13.73
C PHE A 78 -5.05 6.02 14.58
N THR A 79 -4.54 4.81 14.86
CA THR A 79 -5.28 3.80 15.65
C THR A 79 -5.41 4.25 17.10
N THR A 80 -4.32 4.76 17.70
CA THR A 80 -4.36 5.33 19.06
C THR A 80 -5.23 6.59 19.13
N TRP A 81 -5.11 7.50 18.17
CA TRP A 81 -5.95 8.70 18.14
C TRP A 81 -7.44 8.37 17.95
N LEU A 82 -7.76 7.34 17.17
CA LEU A 82 -9.12 6.84 16.99
C LEU A 82 -9.66 6.25 18.30
N GLN A 83 -8.89 5.40 18.97
CA GLN A 83 -9.30 4.82 20.26
C GLN A 83 -9.58 5.90 21.31
N LEU A 84 -8.70 6.88 21.45
CA LEU A 84 -8.89 8.01 22.37
C LEU A 84 -10.12 8.84 22.00
N SER A 85 -10.42 8.99 20.71
CA SER A 85 -11.62 9.70 20.23
C SER A 85 -12.90 8.95 20.56
N LEU A 86 -12.90 7.63 20.35
CA LEU A 86 -14.03 6.75 20.66
C LEU A 86 -14.32 6.72 22.16
N GLN A 87 -13.30 6.56 22.99
CA GLN A 87 -13.43 6.60 24.46
C GLN A 87 -13.96 7.96 24.97
N ALA A 88 -13.56 9.05 24.32
CA ALA A 88 -14.07 10.38 24.66
C ALA A 88 -15.55 10.55 24.28
N ALA A 89 -15.95 9.99 23.13
CA ALA A 89 -17.29 10.03 22.56
C ALA A 89 -18.29 9.13 23.28
N ASP A 90 -17.91 7.89 23.55
CA ASP A 90 -18.73 6.89 24.21
C ASP A 90 -17.87 6.08 25.19
N PRO A 91 -17.79 6.50 26.46
CA PRO A 91 -17.03 5.79 27.49
C PRO A 91 -17.75 4.54 28.03
N ALA A 92 -19.00 4.27 27.65
CA ALA A 92 -19.73 3.09 28.12
C ALA A 92 -19.30 1.83 27.37
N THR A 93 -18.86 1.99 26.11
CA THR A 93 -18.28 0.95 25.29
C THR A 93 -16.78 0.80 25.58
N GLN A 94 -16.31 -0.44 25.72
CA GLN A 94 -14.90 -0.75 25.83
C GLN A 94 -14.30 -0.84 24.42
N TRP A 95 -13.81 0.29 23.91
CA TRP A 95 -13.20 0.36 22.59
C TRP A 95 -11.79 -0.22 22.58
N GLU A 96 -11.55 -1.13 21.63
CA GLU A 96 -10.24 -1.73 21.37
C GLU A 96 -9.89 -1.58 19.89
N VAL A 97 -8.93 -0.73 19.58
CA VAL A 97 -8.48 -0.45 18.21
C VAL A 97 -7.12 -1.12 17.99
N ILE A 98 -7.14 -2.27 17.32
CA ILE A 98 -5.99 -3.16 17.13
C ILE A 98 -5.21 -2.73 15.89
N ASN A 99 -3.92 -2.43 16.06
CA ASN A 99 -3.04 -2.05 14.96
C ASN A 99 -2.40 -3.27 14.29
N CYS A 100 -2.79 -3.56 13.05
CA CYS A 100 -2.21 -4.61 12.22
C CYS A 100 -1.42 -4.05 11.03
N GLY A 101 -0.71 -2.94 11.24
CA GLY A 101 0.10 -2.27 10.22
C GLY A 101 1.50 -2.86 10.08
N GLY A 102 1.86 -3.32 8.88
CA GLY A 102 3.19 -3.89 8.58
C GLY A 102 4.04 -3.00 7.66
N VAL A 103 5.33 -2.84 7.96
CA VAL A 103 6.26 -2.09 7.08
C VAL A 103 6.33 -2.72 5.71
N SER A 104 6.08 -1.93 4.66
CA SER A 104 6.11 -2.38 3.26
C SER A 104 5.03 -3.43 2.89
N TYR A 105 4.04 -3.69 3.76
CA TYR A 105 2.98 -4.66 3.47
C TYR A 105 2.00 -4.12 2.42
N ALA A 106 1.80 -4.93 1.38
CA ALA A 106 0.85 -4.72 0.30
C ALA A 106 -0.39 -5.62 0.46
N SER A 107 -1.42 -5.39 -0.36
CA SER A 107 -2.72 -6.07 -0.27
C SER A 107 -2.65 -7.59 -0.16
N TYR A 108 -1.80 -8.26 -0.96
CA TYR A 108 -1.64 -9.72 -0.95
C TYR A 108 -1.06 -10.26 0.36
N ARG A 109 -0.25 -9.46 1.08
CA ARG A 109 0.25 -9.81 2.42
C ARG A 109 -0.74 -9.52 3.53
N LEU A 110 -1.70 -8.62 3.30
CA LEU A 110 -2.76 -8.30 4.27
C LEU A 110 -3.90 -9.33 4.27
N VAL A 111 -4.13 -10.02 3.15
CA VAL A 111 -5.15 -11.07 3.05
C VAL A 111 -5.02 -12.16 4.12
N PRO A 112 -3.86 -12.82 4.33
CA PRO A 112 -3.72 -13.82 5.40
C PRO A 112 -3.86 -13.21 6.80
N ILE A 113 -3.47 -11.94 6.98
CA ILE A 113 -3.67 -11.25 8.27
C ILE A 113 -5.16 -11.01 8.53
N LEU A 114 -5.94 -10.61 7.52
CA LEU A 114 -7.39 -10.51 7.67
C LEU A 114 -8.01 -11.88 8.00
N GLU A 115 -7.56 -12.95 7.35
CA GLU A 115 -8.05 -14.31 7.63
C GLU A 115 -7.81 -14.74 9.08
N GLU A 116 -6.66 -14.39 9.64
CA GLU A 116 -6.36 -14.57 11.06
C GLU A 116 -7.25 -13.67 11.93
N MET A 117 -7.30 -12.37 11.64
CA MET A 117 -8.04 -11.41 12.47
C MET A 117 -9.55 -11.66 12.50
N LEU A 118 -10.14 -12.23 11.46
CA LEU A 118 -11.56 -12.65 11.49
C LEU A 118 -11.84 -13.76 12.51
N GLN A 119 -10.82 -14.49 12.97
CA GLN A 119 -10.94 -15.49 14.04
C GLN A 119 -10.88 -14.87 15.44
N HIS A 120 -10.64 -13.56 15.54
CA HIS A 120 -10.49 -12.82 16.80
C HIS A 120 -11.69 -11.91 17.11
N GLU A 121 -12.86 -12.25 16.56
CA GLU A 121 -14.15 -11.58 16.83
C GLU A 121 -14.16 -10.06 16.61
N PRO A 122 -13.64 -9.54 15.47
CA PRO A 122 -13.68 -8.12 15.18
C PRO A 122 -15.11 -7.65 14.92
N ASP A 123 -15.44 -6.43 15.34
CA ASP A 123 -16.71 -5.77 15.02
C ASP A 123 -16.61 -4.86 13.80
N LEU A 124 -15.40 -4.45 13.43
CA LEU A 124 -15.14 -3.59 12.28
C LEU A 124 -13.72 -3.82 11.75
N ILE A 125 -13.58 -3.86 10.43
CA ILE A 125 -12.30 -3.78 9.74
C ILE A 125 -12.11 -2.39 9.13
N VAL A 126 -10.98 -1.74 9.41
CA VAL A 126 -10.52 -0.52 8.72
C VAL A 126 -9.35 -0.90 7.82
N LEU A 127 -9.51 -0.81 6.50
CA LEU A 127 -8.48 -1.19 5.53
C LEU A 127 -7.85 0.04 4.86
N ALA A 128 -6.56 0.26 5.10
CA ALA A 128 -5.76 1.35 4.55
C ALA A 128 -4.55 0.80 3.77
N THR A 129 -4.70 0.65 2.44
CA THR A 129 -3.71 -0.04 1.59
C THR A 129 -3.52 0.65 0.22
N GLY A 130 -2.50 0.22 -0.53
CA GLY A 130 -2.28 0.59 -1.94
C GLY A 130 -0.93 1.24 -2.26
N HIS A 131 -0.17 1.73 -1.26
CA HIS A 131 1.16 2.31 -1.48
C HIS A 131 2.21 1.29 -1.90
N ASN A 132 2.11 0.06 -1.38
CA ASN A 132 3.20 -0.92 -1.43
C ASN A 132 3.06 -1.95 -2.57
N GLU A 133 2.07 -1.80 -3.45
CA GLU A 133 1.73 -2.84 -4.43
C GLU A 133 2.86 -3.15 -5.44
N PHE A 134 3.83 -2.25 -5.61
CA PHE A 134 4.93 -2.39 -6.57
C PHE A 134 6.28 -2.73 -5.93
N LEU A 135 6.35 -2.94 -4.61
CA LEU A 135 7.63 -3.04 -3.90
C LEU A 135 8.40 -4.34 -4.15
N GLU A 136 7.68 -5.44 -4.35
CA GLU A 136 8.28 -6.78 -4.47
C GLU A 136 8.32 -7.25 -5.92
N ASP A 137 9.40 -7.95 -6.25
CA ASP A 137 9.57 -8.62 -7.54
C ASP A 137 8.61 -9.81 -7.60
N ARG A 138 7.61 -9.72 -8.48
CA ARG A 138 6.56 -10.75 -8.63
C ARG A 138 6.46 -11.13 -10.09
N SER A 139 6.57 -12.42 -10.37
CA SER A 139 6.30 -12.93 -11.70
C SER A 139 4.79 -13.11 -11.88
N TYR A 140 4.30 -12.76 -13.06
CA TYR A 140 2.92 -13.03 -13.47
C TYR A 140 2.89 -13.94 -14.70
N ALA A 141 4.03 -14.57 -15.01
CA ALA A 141 4.18 -15.46 -16.14
C ALA A 141 3.24 -16.68 -15.97
N GLY A 142 2.39 -16.93 -16.97
CA GLY A 142 1.45 -18.06 -16.98
C GLY A 142 0.01 -17.72 -16.55
N ILE A 143 -0.24 -16.54 -15.96
CA ILE A 143 -1.59 -16.09 -15.65
C ILE A 143 -2.21 -15.51 -16.92
N LYS A 144 -3.06 -16.28 -17.60
CA LYS A 144 -3.84 -15.75 -18.71
C LYS A 144 -4.70 -14.61 -18.19
N GLN A 145 -4.47 -13.39 -18.69
CA GLN A 145 -5.37 -12.27 -18.43
C GLN A 145 -6.75 -12.63 -18.97
N VAL A 146 -7.69 -12.91 -18.06
CA VAL A 146 -9.08 -13.19 -18.40
C VAL A 146 -9.77 -11.83 -18.54
N PRO A 147 -10.32 -11.48 -19.71
CA PRO A 147 -11.08 -10.24 -19.89
C PRO A 147 -12.17 -10.09 -18.81
N ASP A 148 -12.38 -8.87 -18.31
CA ASP A 148 -13.32 -8.57 -17.22
C ASP A 148 -14.74 -9.11 -17.47
N SER A 149 -15.16 -9.14 -18.75
CA SER A 149 -16.46 -9.68 -19.20
C SER A 149 -16.65 -11.16 -18.91
N ILE A 150 -15.57 -11.95 -18.81
CA ILE A 150 -15.61 -13.39 -18.57
C ILE A 150 -14.95 -13.80 -17.26
N ALA A 151 -14.34 -12.87 -16.51
CA ALA A 151 -13.71 -13.12 -15.22
C ALA A 151 -14.67 -13.77 -14.21
N GLY A 152 -15.93 -13.31 -14.15
CA GLY A 152 -16.94 -13.87 -13.23
C GLY A 152 -17.39 -15.30 -13.58
N ALA A 153 -17.39 -15.66 -14.86
CA ALA A 153 -17.70 -17.03 -15.31
C ALA A 153 -16.49 -17.96 -15.12
N TYR A 154 -15.28 -17.46 -15.42
CA TYR A 154 -14.03 -18.17 -15.19
C TYR A 154 -13.81 -18.50 -13.71
N GLN A 155 -14.06 -17.54 -12.80
CA GLN A 155 -13.99 -17.75 -11.35
C GLN A 155 -14.99 -18.79 -10.83
N ARG A 156 -16.19 -18.92 -11.45
CA ARG A 156 -17.14 -19.99 -11.09
C ARG A 156 -16.70 -21.35 -11.61
N MET A 157 -16.03 -21.38 -12.75
CA MET A 157 -15.55 -22.60 -13.39
C MET A 157 -14.34 -23.17 -12.65
N THR A 158 -13.42 -22.33 -12.17
CA THR A 158 -12.28 -22.76 -11.33
C THR A 158 -12.68 -23.20 -9.91
N ARG A 159 -13.90 -22.87 -9.45
CA ARG A 159 -14.48 -23.37 -8.18
C ARG A 159 -14.96 -24.82 -8.23
N LEU A 160 -15.08 -25.42 -9.42
CA LEU A 160 -15.45 -26.82 -9.52
C LEU A 160 -14.20 -27.66 -9.30
N ARG A 161 -14.17 -28.47 -8.22
CA ARG A 161 -13.08 -29.42 -7.90
C ARG A 161 -12.64 -30.27 -9.11
N VAL A 162 -13.54 -30.47 -10.08
CA VAL A 162 -13.27 -31.15 -11.35
C VAL A 162 -12.18 -30.45 -12.19
N THR A 163 -12.09 -29.12 -12.21
CA THR A 163 -11.04 -28.43 -12.99
C THR A 163 -9.66 -28.56 -12.38
N GLN A 164 -9.55 -28.63 -11.04
CA GLN A 164 -8.29 -28.91 -10.34
C GLN A 164 -7.85 -30.37 -10.57
N TRP A 165 -8.79 -31.33 -10.57
CA TRP A 165 -8.52 -32.72 -10.95
C TRP A 165 -8.11 -32.85 -12.42
N VAL A 166 -8.74 -32.12 -13.34
CA VAL A 166 -8.37 -32.11 -14.76
C VAL A 166 -6.99 -31.46 -14.95
N GLN A 167 -6.67 -30.38 -14.22
CA GLN A 167 -5.33 -29.79 -14.24
C GLN A 167 -4.27 -30.73 -13.66
N GLN A 168 -4.57 -31.46 -12.58
CA GLN A 168 -3.69 -32.49 -12.00
C GLN A 168 -3.52 -33.70 -12.93
N LEU A 169 -4.56 -34.11 -13.66
CA LEU A 169 -4.51 -35.18 -14.66
C LEU A 169 -3.74 -34.77 -15.92
N VAL A 170 -3.87 -33.52 -16.36
CA VAL A 170 -3.09 -32.98 -17.48
C VAL A 170 -1.63 -32.78 -17.06
N ALA A 171 -1.36 -32.38 -15.81
CA ALA A 171 -0.01 -32.27 -15.27
C ALA A 171 0.65 -33.63 -15.05
N SER A 172 -0.08 -34.65 -14.60
CA SER A 172 0.43 -36.01 -14.43
C SER A 172 0.63 -36.72 -15.77
N SER A 173 -0.26 -36.49 -16.75
CA SER A 173 -0.10 -37.03 -18.10
C SER A 173 1.04 -36.37 -18.90
N ARG A 174 1.49 -35.17 -18.50
CA ARG A 174 2.67 -34.50 -19.06
C ARG A 174 3.99 -34.94 -18.41
N ARG A 175 3.95 -35.59 -17.25
CA ARG A 175 5.16 -36.12 -16.58
C ARG A 175 5.71 -37.40 -17.23
N ASP A 176 4.90 -38.12 -18.03
CA ASP A 176 5.30 -39.38 -18.69
C ASP A 176 5.79 -39.21 -20.13
N SER A 177 5.87 -37.98 -20.65
CA SER A 177 6.42 -37.71 -21.97
C SER A 177 7.73 -36.95 -21.84
N SER A 178 8.83 -37.69 -22.01
CA SER A 178 10.20 -37.19 -22.08
C SER A 178 10.35 -36.05 -23.09
N ASN A 179 10.35 -34.81 -22.59
CA ASN A 179 11.05 -33.66 -23.14
C ASN A 179 11.12 -32.58 -22.04
N GLN A 180 12.18 -32.65 -21.24
CA GLN A 180 12.57 -31.59 -20.31
C GLN A 180 13.06 -30.38 -21.11
N GLU A 181 12.16 -29.44 -21.41
CA GLU A 181 12.53 -28.05 -21.67
C GLU A 181 11.59 -27.11 -20.90
N LYS A 182 12.18 -26.40 -19.92
CA LYS A 182 11.84 -25.05 -19.47
C LYS A 182 10.37 -24.75 -19.11
N THR A 183 9.83 -25.40 -18.08
CA THR A 183 8.60 -24.91 -17.41
C THR A 183 8.70 -24.81 -15.88
N SER A 184 9.85 -25.10 -15.27
CA SER A 184 10.00 -25.08 -13.80
C SER A 184 10.29 -23.70 -13.19
N ASP A 185 10.78 -22.74 -13.97
CA ASP A 185 11.21 -21.44 -13.42
C ASP A 185 10.05 -20.49 -13.11
N SER A 186 8.90 -20.63 -13.79
CA SER A 186 7.75 -19.74 -13.56
C SER A 186 6.94 -20.09 -12.31
N GLU A 187 6.87 -21.38 -11.93
CA GLU A 187 6.16 -21.80 -10.70
C GLU A 187 6.96 -21.44 -9.43
N ALA A 188 8.30 -21.52 -9.49
CA ALA A 188 9.17 -21.15 -8.37
C ALA A 188 9.20 -19.62 -8.10
N GLN A 189 8.90 -18.78 -9.09
CA GLN A 189 8.89 -17.32 -8.97
C GLN A 189 7.62 -16.73 -8.33
N ASN A 190 6.56 -17.53 -8.13
CA ASN A 190 5.31 -17.06 -7.54
C ASN A 190 5.15 -17.46 -6.06
N ILE A 191 6.16 -18.11 -5.47
CA ILE A 191 6.21 -18.44 -4.05
C ILE A 191 7.04 -17.37 -3.34
N LEU A 192 6.37 -16.47 -2.64
CA LEU A 192 7.00 -15.38 -1.89
C LEU A 192 7.56 -15.86 -0.55
N ALA A 193 8.62 -15.18 -0.09
CA ALA A 193 9.09 -15.33 1.27
C ALA A 193 7.99 -14.96 2.28
N THR A 194 8.05 -15.55 3.47
CA THR A 194 7.09 -15.28 4.55
C THR A 194 6.98 -13.80 4.87
N GLU A 195 8.12 -13.10 4.94
CA GLU A 195 8.17 -11.65 5.15
C GLU A 195 8.42 -10.91 3.84
N VAL A 196 8.16 -9.61 3.85
CA VAL A 196 8.35 -8.73 2.69
C VAL A 196 9.81 -8.69 2.26
N ASP A 197 10.05 -8.79 0.94
CA ASP A 197 11.36 -8.71 0.32
C ASP A 197 11.33 -7.68 -0.82
N ALA A 198 11.50 -6.41 -0.46
CA ALA A 198 11.33 -5.32 -1.42
C ALA A 198 12.57 -5.19 -2.33
N LEU A 199 12.36 -4.81 -3.58
CA LEU A 199 13.44 -4.56 -4.54
C LEU A 199 14.48 -3.56 -4.02
N LEU A 200 14.02 -2.51 -3.31
CA LEU A 200 14.88 -1.48 -2.71
C LEU A 200 15.67 -1.95 -1.50
N ASP A 201 15.37 -3.13 -0.94
CA ASP A 201 16.17 -3.71 0.14
C ASP A 201 17.56 -4.12 -0.33
N TYR A 202 17.81 -4.20 -1.64
CA TYR A 202 19.06 -4.65 -2.23
C TYR A 202 19.90 -3.51 -2.82
N GLN A 203 21.23 -3.68 -2.80
CA GLN A 203 22.14 -2.84 -3.58
C GLN A 203 21.75 -2.84 -5.05
N GLY A 204 21.58 -1.65 -5.63
CA GLY A 204 21.11 -1.51 -7.01
C GLY A 204 19.61 -1.78 -7.19
N GLY A 205 18.82 -1.88 -6.12
CA GLY A 205 17.38 -2.09 -6.17
C GLY A 205 16.64 -1.09 -7.06
N LEU A 206 17.04 0.18 -7.02
CA LEU A 206 16.48 1.22 -7.90
C LEU A 206 16.75 0.95 -9.39
N ALA A 207 17.86 0.27 -9.72
CA ALA A 207 18.18 -0.12 -11.09
C ALA A 207 17.25 -1.23 -11.62
N ALA A 208 16.72 -2.09 -10.75
CA ALA A 208 15.82 -3.19 -11.13
C ALA A 208 14.47 -2.69 -11.67
N TYR A 209 13.98 -1.56 -11.14
CA TYR A 209 12.75 -0.93 -11.63
C TYR A 209 12.91 -0.42 -13.06
N HIS A 210 12.06 -0.84 -13.98
CA HIS A 210 12.01 -0.32 -15.34
C HIS A 210 10.56 -0.26 -15.81
N ARG A 211 10.29 0.54 -16.84
CA ARG A 211 8.96 0.62 -17.40
C ARG A 211 8.55 -0.72 -18.01
N ASP A 212 7.56 -1.37 -17.39
CA ASP A 212 6.91 -2.55 -17.92
C ASP A 212 5.39 -2.41 -17.73
N ALA A 213 4.70 -2.02 -18.82
CA ALA A 213 3.27 -1.80 -18.80
C ALA A 213 2.46 -3.08 -18.52
N ASN A 214 2.96 -4.24 -18.96
CA ASN A 214 2.29 -5.51 -18.75
C ASN A 214 2.37 -5.93 -17.29
N TRP A 215 3.56 -5.81 -16.69
CA TRP A 215 3.76 -6.07 -15.28
C TRP A 215 2.96 -5.10 -14.42
N SER A 216 2.98 -3.79 -14.71
CA SER A 216 2.18 -2.81 -13.98
C SER A 216 0.68 -3.11 -14.05
N GLN A 217 0.16 -3.50 -15.22
CA GLN A 217 -1.24 -3.89 -15.36
C GLN A 217 -1.58 -5.17 -14.57
N ALA A 218 -0.65 -6.13 -14.50
CA ALA A 218 -0.81 -7.33 -13.70
C ALA A 218 -0.85 -7.02 -12.19
N VAL A 219 0.01 -6.11 -11.71
CA VAL A 219 -0.02 -5.60 -10.33
C VAL A 219 -1.37 -4.97 -9.99
N VAL A 220 -1.89 -4.10 -10.86
CA VAL A 220 -3.22 -3.46 -10.68
C VAL A 220 -4.34 -4.51 -10.64
N THR A 221 -4.24 -5.55 -11.47
CA THR A 221 -5.20 -6.66 -11.53
C THR A 221 -5.18 -7.49 -10.26
N HIS A 222 -3.98 -7.80 -9.74
CA HIS A 222 -3.83 -8.51 -8.47
C HIS A 222 -4.33 -7.68 -7.29
N PHE A 223 -4.04 -6.38 -7.26
CA PHE A 223 -4.59 -5.47 -6.25
C PHE A 223 -6.13 -5.49 -6.23
N ARG A 224 -6.77 -5.45 -7.41
CA ARG A 224 -8.23 -5.60 -7.55
C ARG A 224 -8.72 -6.92 -6.98
N HIS A 225 -8.05 -8.02 -7.31
CA HIS A 225 -8.38 -9.34 -6.80
C HIS A 225 -8.34 -9.37 -5.27
N ASN A 226 -7.27 -8.84 -4.66
CA ASN A 226 -7.08 -8.85 -3.22
C ASN A 226 -8.11 -7.99 -2.48
N LEU A 227 -8.42 -6.79 -3.00
CA LEU A 227 -9.46 -5.95 -2.42
C LEU A 227 -10.83 -6.64 -2.43
N HIS A 228 -11.23 -7.21 -3.58
CA HIS A 228 -12.48 -7.96 -3.64
C HIS A 228 -12.49 -9.19 -2.73
N ARG A 229 -11.35 -9.88 -2.60
CA ARG A 229 -11.20 -11.02 -1.70
C ARG A 229 -11.36 -10.59 -0.23
N MET A 230 -10.69 -9.53 0.21
CA MET A 230 -10.80 -9.04 1.58
C MET A 230 -12.23 -8.60 1.93
N ILE A 231 -12.91 -7.88 1.02
CA ILE A 231 -14.32 -7.50 1.20
C ILE A 231 -15.20 -8.74 1.30
N GLN A 232 -15.02 -9.74 0.42
CA GLN A 232 -15.77 -10.99 0.47
C GLN A 232 -15.56 -11.79 1.76
N MET A 233 -14.34 -11.78 2.31
CA MET A 233 -14.03 -12.44 3.58
C MET A 233 -14.75 -11.75 4.74
N ALA A 234 -14.76 -10.42 4.77
CA ALA A 234 -15.48 -9.63 5.77
C ALA A 234 -17.00 -9.85 5.67
N ASP A 235 -17.56 -9.80 4.45
CA ASP A 235 -18.98 -10.09 4.17
C ASP A 235 -19.37 -11.49 4.67
N ALA A 236 -18.56 -12.51 4.37
CA ALA A 236 -18.82 -13.89 4.77
C ALA A 236 -18.76 -14.09 6.30
N ALA A 237 -17.95 -13.29 7.00
CA ALA A 237 -17.88 -13.27 8.45
C ALA A 237 -18.93 -12.35 9.09
N ALA A 238 -19.75 -11.67 8.29
CA ALA A 238 -20.70 -10.64 8.73
C ALA A 238 -20.03 -9.50 9.54
N VAL A 239 -18.79 -9.15 9.20
CA VAL A 239 -18.04 -8.05 9.82
C VAL A 239 -17.99 -6.88 8.82
N PRO A 240 -18.47 -5.68 9.19
CA PRO A 240 -18.37 -4.52 8.30
C PRO A 240 -16.90 -4.16 8.04
N ILE A 241 -16.63 -3.68 6.83
CA ILE A 241 -15.34 -3.16 6.42
C ILE A 241 -15.50 -1.72 5.93
N VAL A 242 -14.51 -0.87 6.22
CA VAL A 242 -14.39 0.48 5.64
C VAL A 242 -13.03 0.63 4.99
N LEU A 243 -12.99 1.31 3.84
CA LEU A 243 -11.73 1.57 3.12
C LEU A 243 -11.23 2.98 3.44
N VAL A 244 -9.92 3.18 3.45
CA VAL A 244 -9.32 4.52 3.62
C VAL A 244 -8.63 4.96 2.33
N ASP A 245 -9.09 6.06 1.71
CA ASP A 245 -8.40 6.68 0.57
C ASP A 245 -7.19 7.49 1.10
N LEU A 246 -6.02 6.87 1.10
CA LEU A 246 -4.79 7.46 1.64
C LEU A 246 -4.23 8.58 0.75
N PRO A 247 -3.73 9.69 1.36
CA PRO A 247 -3.02 10.76 0.66
C PRO A 247 -1.62 10.32 0.22
N VAL A 248 -1.03 11.07 -0.71
CA VAL A 248 0.37 10.93 -1.14
C VAL A 248 1.02 12.31 -1.20
N ASN A 249 2.32 12.38 -0.98
CA ASN A 249 3.06 13.63 -1.11
C ASN A 249 3.31 13.90 -2.59
N LEU A 250 2.52 14.81 -3.16
CA LEU A 250 2.65 15.22 -4.57
C LEU A 250 3.57 16.41 -4.73
N ARG A 251 3.68 17.27 -3.70
CA ARG A 251 4.35 18.56 -3.82
C ARG A 251 5.84 18.50 -3.54
N ASP A 252 6.23 17.84 -2.46
CA ASP A 252 7.56 17.95 -1.86
C ASP A 252 8.35 16.64 -1.99
N CYS A 253 7.85 15.70 -2.79
CA CYS A 253 8.49 14.42 -3.06
C CYS A 253 8.67 14.21 -4.57
N PRO A 254 9.90 14.36 -5.11
CA PRO A 254 10.15 14.10 -6.53
C PRO A 254 9.94 12.61 -6.87
N PRO A 255 9.78 12.28 -8.16
CA PRO A 255 9.79 10.90 -8.59
C PRO A 255 11.10 10.21 -8.22
N PHE A 256 11.03 8.98 -7.74
CA PHE A 256 12.19 8.19 -7.32
C PHE A 256 13.02 7.74 -8.51
N LYS A 257 12.36 7.41 -9.63
CA LYS A 257 13.03 7.09 -10.89
C LYS A 257 12.22 7.56 -12.09
N SER A 258 12.88 8.26 -13.00
CA SER A 258 12.29 8.63 -14.30
C SER A 258 12.95 7.82 -15.41
N GLN A 259 12.17 7.53 -16.44
CA GLN A 259 12.65 6.94 -17.69
C GLN A 259 12.00 7.68 -18.85
N ASP A 260 12.74 7.83 -19.95
CA ASP A 260 12.20 8.41 -21.16
C ASP A 260 11.06 7.56 -21.74
N THR A 261 10.22 8.23 -22.53
CA THR A 261 9.18 7.61 -23.35
C THR A 261 9.81 6.57 -24.28
N GLY A 262 9.19 5.39 -24.34
CA GLY A 262 9.70 4.29 -25.16
C GLY A 262 9.83 4.69 -26.63
N GLY A 263 11.00 4.43 -27.23
CA GLY A 263 11.26 4.73 -28.64
C GLY A 263 11.53 6.20 -28.96
N ILE A 264 11.78 7.05 -27.96
CA ILE A 264 12.21 8.43 -28.19
C ILE A 264 13.51 8.48 -29.02
N SER A 265 13.60 9.42 -29.96
CA SER A 265 14.81 9.59 -30.78
C SER A 265 15.91 10.34 -30.03
N ASP A 266 17.17 10.11 -30.39
CA ASP A 266 18.30 10.89 -29.82
C ASP A 266 18.15 12.40 -30.07
N ALA A 267 17.53 12.77 -31.19
CA ALA A 267 17.27 14.18 -31.52
C ALA A 267 16.25 14.79 -30.56
N ASP A 268 15.18 14.06 -30.26
CA ASP A 268 14.14 14.46 -29.32
C ASP A 268 14.66 14.48 -27.88
N GLN A 269 15.49 13.52 -27.47
CA GLN A 269 16.18 13.54 -26.18
C GLN A 269 17.04 14.78 -26.01
N ARG A 270 17.88 15.11 -27.01
CA ARG A 270 18.69 16.33 -27.01
C ARG A 270 17.81 17.58 -26.97
N ARG A 271 16.70 17.59 -27.71
CA ARG A 271 15.76 18.71 -27.73
C ARG A 271 15.10 18.91 -26.37
N CYS A 272 14.68 17.84 -25.70
CA CYS A 272 14.18 17.87 -24.33
C CYS A 272 15.21 18.46 -23.36
N GLN A 273 16.45 17.98 -23.40
CA GLN A 273 17.53 18.49 -22.54
C GLN A 273 17.76 20.00 -22.76
N GLN A 274 17.75 20.45 -24.02
CA GLN A 274 17.84 21.86 -24.35
C GLN A 274 16.67 22.67 -23.77
N LEU A 275 15.43 22.20 -23.93
CA LEU A 275 14.23 22.87 -23.41
C LEU A 275 14.25 22.98 -21.88
N ILE A 276 14.74 21.95 -21.18
CA ILE A 276 14.91 21.98 -19.72
C ILE A 276 15.94 23.05 -19.31
N ALA A 277 17.07 23.12 -20.01
CA ALA A 277 18.09 24.13 -19.74
C ALA A 277 17.55 25.55 -19.99
N GLU A 278 16.87 25.77 -21.12
CA GLU A 278 16.22 27.04 -21.44
C GLU A 278 15.16 27.42 -20.39
N ALA A 279 14.35 26.45 -19.91
CA ALA A 279 13.37 26.69 -18.86
C ALA A 279 14.01 27.13 -17.55
N ARG A 280 15.14 26.52 -17.17
CA ARG A 280 15.91 26.87 -15.96
C ARG A 280 16.44 28.30 -16.03
N ASP A 281 17.00 28.68 -17.17
CA ASP A 281 17.54 30.04 -17.38
C ASP A 281 16.43 31.10 -17.38
N MET A 282 15.24 30.74 -17.85
CA MET A 282 14.07 31.63 -17.89
C MET A 282 13.32 31.72 -16.56
N PHE A 283 13.50 30.77 -15.64
CA PHE A 283 12.71 30.64 -14.41
C PHE A 283 12.56 31.96 -13.63
N THR A 284 13.66 32.69 -13.45
CA THR A 284 13.68 33.96 -12.68
C THR A 284 13.34 35.18 -13.53
N ARG A 285 13.45 35.09 -14.87
CA ARG A 285 13.31 36.22 -15.81
C ARG A 285 11.91 36.29 -16.42
N ASP A 286 11.40 35.15 -16.86
CA ASP A 286 10.08 34.98 -17.46
C ASP A 286 9.55 33.59 -17.13
N ARG A 287 8.78 33.52 -16.04
CA ARG A 287 8.16 32.29 -15.56
C ARG A 287 7.21 31.67 -16.58
N GLN A 288 6.50 32.50 -17.35
CA GLN A 288 5.55 32.01 -18.35
C GLN A 288 6.27 31.38 -19.54
N GLN A 289 7.41 31.93 -19.94
CA GLN A 289 8.25 31.33 -20.96
C GLN A 289 8.87 30.02 -20.48
N ALA A 290 9.34 29.96 -19.22
CA ALA A 290 9.81 28.71 -18.62
C ALA A 290 8.73 27.60 -18.62
N ILE A 291 7.47 27.96 -18.31
CA ILE A 291 6.32 27.02 -18.39
C ILE A 291 6.18 26.49 -19.81
N LYS A 292 6.17 27.36 -20.82
CA LYS A 292 6.04 26.96 -22.23
C LYS A 292 7.17 26.02 -22.66
N LYS A 293 8.40 26.22 -22.19
CA LYS A 293 9.53 25.35 -22.50
C LYS A 293 9.35 23.95 -21.91
N LEU A 294 8.90 23.85 -20.66
CA LEU A 294 8.61 22.56 -20.03
C LEU A 294 7.37 21.87 -20.63
N GLU A 295 6.34 22.62 -21.04
CA GLU A 295 5.20 22.08 -21.78
C GLU A 295 5.65 21.42 -23.10
N LEU A 296 6.56 22.06 -23.83
CA LEU A 296 7.15 21.47 -25.04
C LEU A 296 7.99 20.22 -24.74
N ALA A 297 8.77 20.23 -23.66
CA ALA A 297 9.56 19.05 -23.25
C ALA A 297 8.65 17.88 -22.87
N VAL A 298 7.56 18.14 -22.13
CA VAL A 298 6.55 17.14 -21.79
C VAL A 298 5.85 16.61 -23.04
N ALA A 299 5.56 17.46 -24.03
CA ALA A 299 4.94 17.01 -25.28
C ALA A 299 5.84 16.04 -26.08
N ILE A 300 7.16 16.23 -26.02
CA ILE A 300 8.15 15.35 -26.67
C ILE A 300 8.38 14.07 -25.87
N ASN A 301 8.38 14.17 -24.54
CA ASN A 301 8.69 13.05 -23.64
C ASN A 301 7.63 12.89 -22.53
N PRO A 302 6.39 12.48 -22.89
CA PRO A 302 5.23 12.53 -22.00
C PRO A 302 5.27 11.51 -20.85
N GLN A 303 6.10 10.46 -20.93
CA GLN A 303 6.21 9.45 -19.89
C GLN A 303 7.35 9.74 -18.88
N HIS A 304 8.06 10.86 -19.03
CA HIS A 304 9.15 11.18 -18.13
C HIS A 304 8.65 11.90 -16.87
N ALA A 305 8.49 11.15 -15.78
CA ALA A 305 7.96 11.64 -14.50
C ALA A 305 8.63 12.94 -14.02
N GLY A 306 9.96 13.04 -14.10
CA GLY A 306 10.69 14.23 -13.67
C GLY A 306 10.37 15.51 -14.46
N LEU A 307 9.90 15.40 -15.72
CA LEU A 307 9.49 16.56 -16.51
C LEU A 307 8.14 17.07 -16.03
N HIS A 308 7.22 16.14 -15.80
CA HIS A 308 5.91 16.44 -15.20
C HIS A 308 6.07 17.06 -13.82
N TYR A 309 6.98 16.56 -12.98
CA TYR A 309 7.23 17.10 -11.65
C TYR A 309 7.73 18.55 -11.72
N GLN A 310 8.75 18.82 -12.55
CA GLN A 310 9.28 20.18 -12.73
C GLN A 310 8.23 21.16 -13.26
N LEU A 311 7.43 20.73 -14.25
CA LEU A 311 6.33 21.56 -14.78
C LEU A 311 5.26 21.80 -13.70
N GLY A 312 4.93 20.78 -12.91
CA GLY A 312 3.98 20.86 -11.80
C GLY A 312 4.40 21.89 -10.75
N LEU A 313 5.65 21.87 -10.31
CA LEU A 313 6.20 22.86 -9.36
C LEU A 313 6.19 24.28 -9.94
N LEU A 314 6.56 24.42 -11.22
CA LEU A 314 6.57 25.73 -11.87
C LEU A 314 5.17 26.34 -11.98
N LEU A 315 4.17 25.51 -12.31
CA LEU A 315 2.76 25.87 -12.34
C LEU A 315 2.21 26.20 -10.95
N LEU A 316 2.63 25.45 -9.92
CA LEU A 316 2.22 25.65 -8.53
C LEU A 316 2.64 27.04 -8.04
N ASP A 317 3.92 27.38 -8.21
CA ASP A 317 4.44 28.69 -7.85
C ASP A 317 3.80 29.82 -8.67
N ASN A 318 3.37 29.54 -9.91
CA ASN A 318 2.60 30.47 -10.74
C ASN A 318 1.10 30.47 -10.41
N LYS A 319 0.69 29.86 -9.29
CA LYS A 319 -0.68 29.77 -8.76
C LYS A 319 -1.67 29.08 -9.71
N GLN A 320 -1.20 28.27 -10.65
CA GLN A 320 -2.03 27.47 -11.55
C GLN A 320 -2.30 26.11 -10.93
N PHE A 321 -3.02 26.10 -9.80
CA PHE A 321 -3.14 24.94 -8.90
C PHE A 321 -3.71 23.68 -9.57
N GLU A 322 -4.79 23.79 -10.34
CA GLU A 322 -5.39 22.63 -11.02
C GLU A 322 -4.42 21.97 -12.02
N ARG A 323 -3.70 22.80 -12.78
CA ARG A 323 -2.70 22.32 -13.74
C ARG A 323 -1.50 21.71 -13.02
N ALA A 324 -1.05 22.35 -11.94
CA ALA A 324 0.02 21.85 -11.10
C ALA A 324 -0.32 20.47 -10.54
N LYS A 325 -1.49 20.33 -9.91
CA LYS A 325 -1.99 19.07 -9.36
C LYS A 325 -2.05 17.97 -10.41
N LYS A 326 -2.55 18.28 -11.60
CA LYS A 326 -2.58 17.33 -12.72
C LYS A 326 -1.18 16.84 -13.10
N HIS A 327 -0.21 17.75 -13.29
CA HIS A 327 1.15 17.35 -13.67
C HIS A 327 1.88 16.61 -12.54
N LEU A 328 1.70 17.00 -11.27
CA LEU A 328 2.28 16.28 -10.14
C LEU A 328 1.68 14.87 -9.98
N GLN A 329 0.37 14.71 -10.25
CA GLN A 329 -0.24 13.38 -10.27
C GLN A 329 0.31 12.51 -11.42
N ILE A 330 0.52 13.08 -12.61
CA ILE A 330 1.16 12.33 -13.71
C ILE A 330 2.61 11.97 -13.33
N ALA A 331 3.35 12.87 -12.68
CA ALA A 331 4.70 12.56 -12.20
C ALA A 331 4.71 11.39 -11.21
N ASN A 332 3.69 11.29 -10.35
CA ASN A 332 3.50 10.14 -9.46
C ASN A 332 3.16 8.86 -10.24
N ASP A 333 2.28 8.94 -11.23
CA ASP A 333 1.83 7.77 -11.99
C ASP A 333 2.89 7.24 -12.97
N GLU A 334 3.78 8.12 -13.44
CA GLU A 334 4.90 7.80 -14.34
C GLU A 334 6.20 7.46 -13.61
N ASP A 335 6.22 7.53 -12.28
CA ASP A 335 7.38 7.16 -11.47
C ASP A 335 7.68 5.67 -11.66
N ILE A 336 8.89 5.36 -12.12
CA ILE A 336 9.29 3.99 -12.44
C ILE A 336 9.49 3.15 -11.18
N CYS A 337 9.67 3.79 -10.02
CA CYS A 337 9.69 3.14 -8.72
C CYS A 337 8.46 3.60 -7.92
N PRO A 338 7.28 2.97 -8.11
CA PRO A 338 6.03 3.45 -7.52
C PRO A 338 5.96 3.08 -6.04
N LEU A 339 6.45 3.97 -5.18
CA LEU A 339 6.32 3.85 -3.71
C LEU A 339 5.06 4.54 -3.17
N ARG A 340 4.30 5.19 -4.05
CA ARG A 340 3.07 5.93 -3.76
C ARG A 340 1.94 5.29 -4.57
N ILE A 341 0.72 5.24 -4.01
CA ILE A 341 -0.43 4.68 -4.73
C ILE A 341 -0.66 5.50 -6.03
N VAL A 342 -0.69 4.80 -7.16
CA VAL A 342 -0.93 5.38 -8.48
C VAL A 342 -2.43 5.52 -8.78
N THR A 343 -2.80 6.37 -9.73
CA THR A 343 -4.20 6.60 -10.13
C THR A 343 -4.94 5.30 -10.48
N ALA A 344 -4.26 4.35 -11.14
CA ALA A 344 -4.85 3.06 -11.50
C ALA A 344 -5.32 2.27 -10.26
N ASN A 345 -4.45 2.12 -9.25
CA ASN A 345 -4.80 1.44 -8.00
C ASN A 345 -5.87 2.21 -7.21
N ARG A 346 -5.81 3.55 -7.19
CA ARG A 346 -6.85 4.36 -6.53
C ARG A 346 -8.23 4.17 -7.19
N ASN A 347 -8.28 4.05 -8.52
CA ASN A 347 -9.53 3.76 -9.23
C ASN A 347 -10.06 2.36 -8.90
N VAL A 348 -9.18 1.36 -8.76
CA VAL A 348 -9.56 0.03 -8.28
C VAL A 348 -10.18 0.10 -6.89
N LEU A 349 -9.56 0.83 -5.95
CA LEU A 349 -10.10 0.99 -4.59
C LEU A 349 -11.50 1.61 -4.61
N ARG A 350 -11.68 2.70 -5.36
CA ARG A 350 -12.99 3.37 -5.49
C ARG A 350 -14.04 2.47 -6.12
N GLN A 351 -13.68 1.73 -7.17
CA GLN A 351 -14.58 0.82 -7.85
C GLN A 351 -14.97 -0.36 -6.94
N ALA A 352 -14.02 -0.97 -6.24
CA ALA A 352 -14.30 -2.07 -5.31
C ALA A 352 -15.26 -1.63 -4.20
N ALA A 353 -15.13 -0.40 -3.72
CA ALA A 353 -16.06 0.15 -2.73
C ALA A 353 -17.46 0.36 -3.33
N GLN A 354 -17.55 0.95 -4.52
CA GLN A 354 -18.82 1.18 -5.20
C GLN A 354 -19.55 -0.12 -5.56
N ASP A 355 -18.83 -1.12 -6.05
CA ASP A 355 -19.38 -2.41 -6.50
C ASP A 355 -19.99 -3.22 -5.34
N ARG A 356 -19.60 -2.91 -4.09
CA ARG A 356 -20.00 -3.64 -2.87
C ARG A 356 -20.65 -2.75 -1.82
N ASP A 357 -20.93 -1.49 -2.14
CA ASP A 357 -21.47 -0.48 -1.22
C ASP A 357 -20.66 -0.37 0.09
N VAL A 358 -19.33 -0.47 -0.03
CA VAL A 358 -18.41 -0.34 1.11
C VAL A 358 -18.07 1.14 1.32
N PRO A 359 -18.20 1.69 2.54
CA PRO A 359 -17.86 3.08 2.80
C PRO A 359 -16.36 3.38 2.61
N ILE A 360 -16.06 4.57 2.08
CA ILE A 360 -14.70 5.08 1.94
C ILE A 360 -14.49 6.30 2.85
N VAL A 361 -13.51 6.21 3.75
CA VAL A 361 -13.02 7.32 4.56
C VAL A 361 -12.22 8.28 3.69
N ALA A 362 -12.61 9.56 3.70
CA ALA A 362 -12.13 10.62 2.81
C ALA A 362 -10.81 11.28 3.29
N ALA A 363 -9.85 10.49 3.77
CA ALA A 363 -8.59 10.99 4.31
C ALA A 363 -7.78 11.82 3.30
N ARG A 364 -7.74 11.41 2.03
CA ARG A 364 -7.09 12.17 0.96
C ARG A 364 -7.70 13.56 0.80
N GLN A 365 -9.03 13.67 0.72
CA GLN A 365 -9.73 14.95 0.56
C GLN A 365 -9.45 15.87 1.76
N ARG A 366 -9.40 15.29 2.97
CA ARG A 366 -9.02 16.03 4.17
C ARG A 366 -7.61 16.62 4.03
N PHE A 367 -6.63 15.85 3.59
CA PHE A 367 -5.26 16.34 3.40
C PHE A 367 -5.17 17.40 2.29
N GLU A 368 -5.92 17.23 1.21
CA GLU A 368 -6.02 18.25 0.16
C GLU A 368 -6.59 19.57 0.71
N SER A 369 -7.62 19.52 1.55
CA SER A 369 -8.20 20.72 2.18
C SER A 369 -7.22 21.48 3.10
N LEU A 370 -6.23 20.78 3.65
CA LEU A 370 -5.21 21.33 4.54
C LEU A 370 -3.97 21.85 3.78
N SER A 371 -3.96 21.72 2.46
CA SER A 371 -2.77 21.97 1.64
C SER A 371 -3.01 23.06 0.59
N LEU A 372 -1.96 23.85 0.36
CA LEU A 372 -1.96 24.90 -0.66
C LEU A 372 -2.34 24.33 -2.03
N GLY A 373 -3.37 24.90 -2.65
CA GLY A 373 -3.84 24.48 -3.97
C GLY A 373 -4.43 23.06 -4.01
N GLY A 374 -4.75 22.46 -2.86
CA GLY A 374 -5.27 21.09 -2.82
C GLY A 374 -4.21 20.03 -3.14
N ILE A 375 -2.92 20.32 -2.91
CA ILE A 375 -1.78 19.46 -3.25
C ILE A 375 -1.00 19.13 -1.98
N PRO A 376 -1.18 17.92 -1.42
CA PRO A 376 -0.47 17.49 -0.22
C PRO A 376 1.05 17.46 -0.38
N GLY A 377 1.73 17.87 0.69
CA GLY A 377 3.18 17.94 0.78
C GLY A 377 3.63 17.80 2.23
N ASP A 378 4.82 18.32 2.53
CA ASP A 378 5.49 18.18 3.84
C ASP A 378 4.73 18.85 5.00
N ASN A 379 3.73 19.68 4.69
CA ASN A 379 2.86 20.27 5.70
C ASN A 379 1.95 19.23 6.39
N VAL A 380 1.70 18.08 5.75
CA VAL A 380 0.81 17.02 6.25
C VAL A 380 1.44 15.63 6.19
N LEU A 381 2.55 15.46 5.49
CA LEU A 381 3.29 14.21 5.35
C LEU A 381 4.76 14.43 5.75
N LEU A 382 5.44 13.42 6.29
CA LEU A 382 6.85 13.47 6.68
C LEU A 382 7.79 13.02 5.55
N ASP A 383 7.23 12.33 4.56
CA ASP A 383 7.91 11.83 3.38
C ASP A 383 6.89 11.62 2.25
N HIS A 384 7.15 10.67 1.35
CA HIS A 384 6.29 10.29 0.24
C HIS A 384 4.85 9.86 0.62
N VAL A 385 4.63 9.27 1.81
CA VAL A 385 3.33 8.67 2.20
C VAL A 385 3.00 8.77 3.69
N HIS A 386 3.97 8.93 4.59
CA HIS A 386 3.71 8.85 6.02
C HIS A 386 3.17 10.17 6.57
N PRO A 387 1.99 10.19 7.23
CA PRO A 387 1.43 11.38 7.85
C PRO A 387 2.31 11.97 8.95
N THR A 388 2.22 13.29 9.14
CA THR A 388 2.64 13.92 10.39
C THR A 388 1.73 13.44 11.54
N ILE A 389 2.09 13.72 12.79
CA ILE A 389 1.23 13.39 13.93
C ILE A 389 -0.16 14.07 13.82
N PRO A 390 -0.26 15.38 13.48
CA PRO A 390 -1.54 15.99 13.14
C PRO A 390 -2.24 15.33 11.94
N GLY A 391 -1.49 14.82 10.96
CA GLY A 391 -2.01 14.04 9.85
C GLY A 391 -2.67 12.72 10.30
N HIS A 392 -2.05 11.99 11.24
CA HIS A 392 -2.66 10.82 11.85
C HIS A 392 -3.92 11.15 12.65
N GLN A 393 -3.93 12.27 13.39
CA GLN A 393 -5.13 12.77 14.07
C GLN A 393 -6.25 13.14 13.09
N ALA A 394 -5.90 13.69 11.92
CA ALA A 394 -6.86 13.97 10.86
C ALA A 394 -7.47 12.69 10.27
N ILE A 395 -6.66 11.65 10.01
CA ILE A 395 -7.16 10.34 9.56
C ILE A 395 -8.12 9.75 10.61
N ALA A 396 -7.73 9.76 11.89
CA ALA A 396 -8.59 9.27 12.97
C ALA A 396 -9.91 10.04 13.05
N SER A 397 -9.89 11.36 12.81
CA SER A 397 -11.09 12.20 12.77
C SER A 397 -12.01 11.81 11.62
N GLU A 398 -11.49 11.59 10.40
CA GLU A 398 -12.30 11.15 9.26
C GLU A 398 -12.90 9.75 9.48
N ILE A 399 -12.16 8.83 10.13
CA ILE A 399 -12.70 7.53 10.54
C ILE A 399 -13.82 7.74 11.58
N MET A 400 -13.62 8.59 12.58
CA MET A 400 -14.64 8.88 13.60
C MET A 400 -15.94 9.42 12.98
N GLU A 401 -15.85 10.37 12.05
CA GLU A 401 -17.02 10.89 11.32
C GLU A 401 -17.73 9.77 10.53
N MET A 402 -16.97 8.87 9.91
CA MET A 402 -17.55 7.69 9.26
C MET A 402 -18.31 6.81 10.26
N LEU A 403 -17.74 6.51 11.42
CA LEU A 403 -18.39 5.67 12.45
C LEU A 403 -19.65 6.32 13.03
N ILE A 404 -19.66 7.64 13.19
CA ILE A 404 -20.87 8.39 13.57
C ILE A 404 -21.93 8.25 12.50
N SER A 405 -21.57 8.42 11.22
CA SER A 405 -22.50 8.31 10.10
C SER A 405 -23.10 6.91 9.94
N MET A 406 -22.32 5.88 10.27
CA MET A 406 -22.74 4.48 10.30
C MET A 406 -23.53 4.12 11.57
N GLN A 407 -23.73 5.06 12.49
CA GLN A 407 -24.37 4.84 13.79
C GLN A 407 -23.68 3.78 14.66
N ILE A 408 -22.39 3.52 14.43
CA ILE A 408 -21.57 2.63 15.26
C ILE A 408 -21.25 3.29 16.60
N VAL A 409 -21.05 4.60 16.59
CA VAL A 409 -20.83 5.40 17.80
C VAL A 409 -21.83 6.54 17.85
N SER A 410 -22.40 6.76 19.02
CA SER A 410 -23.29 7.88 19.32
C SER A 410 -22.61 8.81 20.32
N PRO A 411 -21.92 9.87 19.85
CA PRO A 411 -21.12 10.69 20.74
C PRO A 411 -21.98 11.45 21.74
N ARG A 412 -21.55 11.48 23.01
CA ARG A 412 -22.14 12.34 24.03
C ARG A 412 -21.80 13.82 23.82
N ASP A 413 -22.52 14.71 24.50
CA ASP A 413 -22.23 16.14 24.47
C ASP A 413 -20.78 16.45 24.91
N ASN A 414 -20.16 17.44 24.26
CA ASN A 414 -18.80 17.93 24.55
C ASN A 414 -17.68 16.87 24.46
N TRP A 415 -17.90 15.78 23.72
CA TRP A 415 -16.88 14.75 23.55
C TRP A 415 -15.61 15.26 22.86
N GLN A 416 -15.70 16.25 21.95
CA GLN A 416 -14.54 16.80 21.27
C GLN A 416 -13.58 17.50 22.24
N THR A 417 -14.10 18.23 23.22
CA THR A 417 -13.29 18.83 24.30
C THR A 417 -12.62 17.75 25.15
N THR A 418 -13.35 16.68 25.47
CA THR A 418 -12.78 15.52 26.19
C THR A 418 -11.68 14.85 25.37
N ARG A 419 -11.89 14.69 24.06
CA ARG A 419 -10.90 14.13 23.12
C ARG A 419 -9.63 14.98 23.11
N GLU A 420 -9.74 16.30 23.02
CA GLU A 420 -8.59 17.21 23.02
C GLU A 420 -7.78 17.11 24.31
N GLN A 421 -8.46 17.00 25.46
CA GLN A 421 -7.80 16.75 26.75
C GLN A 421 -7.11 15.38 26.79
N SER A 422 -7.74 14.33 26.26
CA SER A 422 -7.15 13.00 26.15
C SER A 422 -5.92 13.01 25.23
N PHE A 423 -5.97 13.74 24.12
CA PHE A 423 -4.84 13.89 23.21
C PHE A 423 -3.67 14.61 23.88
N ALA A 424 -3.94 15.71 24.59
CA ALA A 424 -2.91 16.44 25.33
C ALA A 424 -2.27 15.57 26.43
N ARG A 425 -3.08 14.85 27.21
CA ARG A 425 -2.58 13.95 28.26
C ARG A 425 -1.76 12.80 27.68
N HIS A 426 -2.19 12.24 26.55
CA HIS A 426 -1.42 11.20 25.84
C HIS A 426 -0.10 11.74 25.32
N TRP A 427 -0.09 12.94 24.74
CA TRP A 427 1.12 13.61 24.28
C TRP A 427 2.17 13.77 25.39
N GLU A 428 1.75 14.11 26.61
CA GLU A 428 2.63 14.22 27.79
C GLU A 428 3.30 12.90 28.20
N THR A 429 2.77 11.75 27.77
CA THR A 429 3.38 10.43 28.04
C THR A 429 4.56 10.12 27.11
N LEU A 430 4.67 10.82 25.98
CA LEU A 430 5.67 10.55 24.96
C LEU A 430 7.01 11.17 25.32
N THR A 431 8.04 10.34 25.43
CA THR A 431 9.38 10.78 25.85
C THR A 431 10.18 11.40 24.69
N PRO A 432 11.19 12.25 24.95
CA PRO A 432 12.10 12.70 23.90
C PRO A 432 12.74 11.56 23.11
N VAL A 433 13.04 10.42 23.77
CA VAL A 433 13.60 9.22 23.14
C VAL A 433 12.66 8.64 22.07
N TYR A 434 11.34 8.71 22.28
CA TYR A 434 10.34 8.29 21.30
C TYR A 434 10.52 9.05 19.97
N PHE A 435 10.63 10.38 20.06
CA PHE A 435 10.76 11.24 18.88
C PHE A 435 12.11 11.07 18.18
N GLU A 436 13.20 10.92 18.94
CA GLU A 436 14.53 10.69 18.35
C GLU A 436 14.60 9.35 17.61
N ARG A 437 13.99 8.27 18.12
CA ARG A 437 13.85 7.01 17.39
C ARG A 437 13.05 7.18 16.10
N GLY A 438 11.98 7.97 16.13
CA GLY A 438 11.21 8.31 14.95
C GLY A 438 12.07 9.01 13.88
N LYS A 439 12.84 10.02 14.27
CA LYS A 439 13.76 10.73 13.35
C LYS A 439 14.78 9.78 12.72
N GLN A 440 15.42 8.92 13.51
CA GLN A 440 16.37 7.93 13.01
C GLN A 440 15.75 6.97 11.98
N ARG A 441 14.51 6.52 12.22
CA ARG A 441 13.79 5.66 11.27
C ARG A 441 13.39 6.41 9.99
N LEU A 442 13.09 7.69 10.08
CA LEU A 442 12.80 8.55 8.92
C LEU A 442 14.05 8.76 8.07
N GLU A 443 15.20 9.02 8.69
CA GLU A 443 16.49 9.11 7.99
C GLU A 443 16.84 7.78 7.28
N GLY A 444 16.63 6.65 7.97
CA GLY A 444 16.80 5.32 7.39
C GLY A 444 15.89 5.09 6.19
N LEU A 445 14.64 5.53 6.27
CA LEU A 445 13.68 5.44 5.17
C LEU A 445 14.10 6.30 3.97
N GLN A 446 14.55 7.53 4.20
CA GLN A 446 15.05 8.40 3.12
C GLN A 446 16.21 7.72 2.37
N MET A 447 17.20 7.19 3.10
CA MET A 447 18.30 6.44 2.49
C MET A 447 17.81 5.21 1.70
N TRP A 448 16.82 4.49 2.21
CA TRP A 448 16.22 3.33 1.54
C TRP A 448 15.53 3.73 0.23
N THR A 449 14.75 4.81 0.23
CA THR A 449 14.08 5.31 -0.99
C THR A 449 15.05 5.81 -2.07
N GLU A 450 16.26 6.21 -1.68
CA GLU A 450 17.35 6.56 -2.59
C GLU A 450 18.14 5.34 -3.11
N GLY A 451 17.71 4.12 -2.78
CA GLY A 451 18.37 2.88 -3.18
C GLY A 451 19.72 2.63 -2.48
N ARG A 452 19.97 3.28 -1.33
CA ARG A 452 21.23 3.16 -0.56
C ARG A 452 21.24 1.98 0.42
N SER A 453 20.51 0.91 0.13
CA SER A 453 20.52 -0.29 0.97
C SER A 453 21.87 -1.04 0.89
N LYS A 454 22.22 -1.74 1.97
CA LYS A 454 23.47 -2.49 2.10
C LYS A 454 23.34 -3.98 1.80
N LYS A 455 22.12 -4.55 1.72
CA LYS A 455 21.90 -5.99 1.44
C LYS A 455 22.40 -6.33 0.03
N ILE A 456 23.16 -7.40 -0.11
CA ILE A 456 23.64 -7.89 -1.42
C ILE A 456 22.69 -9.00 -1.89
N ARG A 457 22.26 -8.96 -3.15
CA ARG A 457 21.47 -10.05 -3.75
C ARG A 457 22.43 -11.21 -4.01
N ASN A 458 22.26 -12.34 -3.33
CA ASN A 458 23.10 -13.52 -3.58
C ASN A 458 22.86 -14.00 -5.03
N ALA A 459 23.88 -13.90 -5.89
CA ALA A 459 23.81 -14.26 -7.31
C ALA A 459 23.88 -15.77 -7.60
N SER A 460 23.73 -16.63 -6.58
CA SER A 460 23.96 -18.07 -6.69
C SER A 460 22.69 -18.87 -6.95
N THR A 461 22.07 -18.66 -8.12
CA THR A 461 21.22 -19.66 -8.82
C THR A 461 21.15 -19.50 -10.35
N ASN A 462 21.96 -18.63 -10.99
CA ASN A 462 21.92 -18.44 -12.45
C ASN A 462 23.31 -18.44 -13.11
N ALA A 463 24.15 -19.41 -12.78
CA ALA A 463 25.34 -19.73 -13.56
C ALA A 463 25.35 -21.23 -13.87
N VAL A 464 24.67 -21.61 -14.96
CA VAL A 464 24.98 -22.86 -15.64
C VAL A 464 26.37 -22.68 -16.23
N ASP A 465 27.29 -23.45 -15.68
CA ASP A 465 28.69 -23.56 -16.05
C ASP A 465 28.83 -23.96 -17.52
N THR A 466 29.02 -22.98 -18.41
CA THR A 466 29.45 -23.24 -19.79
C THR A 466 30.98 -23.19 -19.84
N SER A 467 31.65 -24.18 -19.26
CA SER A 467 33.08 -24.39 -19.51
C SER A 467 33.57 -25.83 -19.30
N SER A 468 32.98 -26.81 -20.00
CA SER A 468 33.72 -28.06 -20.31
C SER A 468 33.10 -28.88 -21.45
N ALA A 469 33.33 -28.46 -22.69
CA ALA A 469 33.26 -29.36 -23.84
C ALA A 469 34.01 -28.75 -25.03
N GLY A 470 35.32 -29.01 -25.09
CA GLY A 470 36.15 -28.74 -26.26
C GLY A 470 37.35 -29.68 -26.21
N ARG A 471 37.28 -30.73 -27.02
CA ARG A 471 38.37 -31.67 -27.31
C ARG A 471 39.55 -30.97 -27.96
#